data_AF-A0A8J8CCN9-F1
#
_entry.id   AF-A0A8J8CCN9-F1
#
_cell.length_a   1.000
_cell.length_b   1.000
_cell.length_c   1.000
_cell.angle_alpha   90.00
_cell.angle_beta   90.00
_cell.angle_gamma   90.00
#
_symmetry.space_group_name_H-M   'P 1'
#
loop_
_entity.id
_entity.type
_entity.pdbx_description
1 polymer ?
#
loop_
_entity_poly.entity_id
_entity_poly.type
_entity_poly.pdbx_seq_one_letter_code
_entity_poly.pdbx_strand_id
1 'polypeptide(L)' 'MSATDEMREFVRENSDMLSRVLACGNDEARAYALALLANCDEVDSVEEVQEQLNRIKLESS' A
#
# COMPACT_ATOMS: atom_id res chain seq x y z
N MET A 1 -3.49 -6.11 -22.68
CA MET A 1 -3.63 -5.63 -21.29
C MET A 1 -2.57 -4.56 -21.09
N SER A 2 -2.90 -3.47 -20.39
CA SER A 2 -1.91 -2.44 -20.07
C SER A 2 -1.16 -2.82 -18.80
N ALA A 3 0.07 -2.33 -18.61
CA ALA A 3 0.84 -2.57 -17.39
C ALA A 3 0.10 -2.09 -16.12
N THR A 4 -0.76 -1.07 -16.25
CA THR A 4 -1.60 -0.56 -15.16
C THR A 4 -2.72 -1.53 -14.80
N ASP A 5 -3.32 -2.21 -15.78
CA ASP A 5 -4.36 -3.22 -15.54
C ASP A 5 -3.78 -4.44 -14.80
N GLU A 6 -2.58 -4.87 -15.19
CA GLU A 6 -1.84 -5.95 -14.52
C GLU A 6 -1.46 -5.57 -13.08
N MET A 7 -1.06 -4.32 -12.84
CA MET A 7 -0.79 -3.81 -11.49
C MET A 7 -2.04 -3.77 -10.61
N ARG A 8 -3.19 -3.32 -11.16
CA ARG A 8 -4.47 -3.31 -10.44
C ARG A 8 -4.92 -4.72 -10.07
N GLU A 9 -4.80 -5.66 -11.00
CA GLU A 9 -5.10 -7.07 -10.74
C GLU A 9 -4.19 -7.64 -9.64
N PHE A 10 -2.89 -7.36 -9.72
CA PHE A 10 -1.93 -7.77 -8.70
C PHE A 10 -2.27 -7.22 -7.30
N VAL A 11 -2.56 -5.92 -7.20
CA VAL A 11 -2.94 -5.28 -5.93
C VAL A 11 -4.22 -5.89 -5.38
N ARG A 12 -5.22 -6.14 -6.23
CA ARG A 12 -6.49 -6.75 -5.82
C ARG A 12 -6.29 -8.18 -5.30
N GLU A 13 -5.49 -8.99 -5.98
CA GLU A 13 -5.22 -10.38 -5.61
C GLU A 13 -4.34 -10.53 -4.37
N ASN A 14 -3.50 -9.52 -4.09
CA ASN A 14 -2.51 -9.55 -3.01
C ASN A 14 -2.81 -8.53 -1.89
N SER A 15 -4.04 -8.03 -1.79
CA SER A 15 -4.44 -7.00 -0.82
C SER A 15 -4.15 -7.37 0.63
N ASP A 16 -4.40 -8.63 1.01
CA ASP A 16 -4.08 -9.16 2.35
C ASP A 16 -2.57 -9.17 2.62
N MET A 17 -1.77 -9.55 1.62
CA MET A 17 -0.31 -9.53 1.73
C MET A 17 0.18 -8.08 1.88
N LEU A 18 -0.30 -7.17 1.04
CA LEU A 18 0.08 -5.76 1.06
C LEU A 18 -0.30 -5.12 2.40
N SER A 19 -1.47 -5.44 2.95
CA SER A 19 -1.89 -4.98 4.29
C SER A 19 -0.95 -5.44 5.39
N ARG A 20 -0.48 -6.71 5.33
CA ARG A 20 0.50 -7.24 6.28
C ARG A 20 1.89 -6.62 6.12
N VAL A 21 2.30 -6.35 4.88
CA VAL A 21 3.56 -5.63 4.59
C VAL A 21 3.49 -4.20 5.12
N LEU A 22 2.35 -3.52 4.98
CA LEU A 22 2.14 -2.20 5.54
C LEU A 22 2.20 -2.19 7.07
N ALA A 23 1.62 -3.20 7.71
CA ALA A 23 1.55 -3.29 9.17
C ALA A 23 2.87 -3.73 9.82
N CYS A 24 3.61 -4.65 9.21
CA CYS A 24 4.75 -5.33 9.87
C CYS A 24 6.05 -5.31 9.06
N GLY A 25 6.04 -4.75 7.85
CA GLY A 25 7.21 -4.68 6.99
C GLY A 25 8.24 -3.66 7.46
N ASN A 26 9.49 -3.84 7.02
CA ASN A 26 10.51 -2.82 7.15
C ASN A 26 10.18 -1.60 6.25
N ASP A 27 10.92 -0.50 6.41
CA ASP A 27 10.61 0.76 5.72
C ASP A 27 10.64 0.64 4.19
N GLU A 28 11.54 -0.19 3.64
CA GLU A 28 11.66 -0.41 2.19
C GLU A 28 10.46 -1.21 1.65
N ALA A 29 10.07 -2.28 2.34
CA ALA A 29 8.91 -3.08 1.96
C ALA A 29 7.60 -2.28 2.06
N ARG A 30 7.48 -1.43 3.10
CA ARG A 30 6.37 -0.49 3.24
C ARG A 30 6.34 0.53 2.11
N ALA A 31 7.47 1.17 1.79
CA ALA A 31 7.56 2.13 0.69
C ALA A 31 7.18 1.52 -0.66
N TYR A 32 7.61 0.27 -0.91
CA TYR A 32 7.25 -0.46 -2.12
C TYR A 32 5.74 -0.76 -2.20
N ALA A 33 5.13 -1.24 -1.11
CA ALA A 33 3.68 -1.48 -1.06
C ALA A 33 2.88 -0.19 -1.29
N LEU A 34 3.32 0.93 -0.71
CA LEU A 34 2.74 2.25 -0.93
C LEU A 34 2.83 2.69 -2.40
N ALA A 35 3.99 2.49 -3.04
CA ALA A 35 4.18 2.82 -4.44
C ALA A 35 3.25 2.00 -5.35
N LEU A 36 3.09 0.70 -5.09
CA LEU A 36 2.17 -0.14 -5.85
C LEU A 36 0.72 0.35 -5.74
N LEU A 37 0.27 0.69 -4.53
CA LEU A 37 -1.08 1.21 -4.29
C LEU A 37 -1.29 2.57 -4.99
N ALA A 38 -0.33 3.48 -4.89
CA ALA A 38 -0.40 4.80 -5.51
C ALA A 38 -0.44 4.75 -7.06
N ASN A 39 0.25 3.78 -7.67
CA ASN A 39 0.29 3.61 -9.13
C ASN A 39 -0.94 2.88 -9.70
N CYS A 40 -1.82 2.33 -8.85
CA CYS A 40 -3.04 1.66 -9.31
C CYS A 40 -4.22 2.62 -9.56
N ASP A 41 -4.02 3.93 -9.43
CA ASP A 41 -5.02 4.98 -9.69
C ASP A 41 -6.33 4.84 -8.89
N GLU A 42 -6.35 4.06 -7.80
CA GLU A 42 -7.31 4.25 -6.71
C GLU A 42 -6.81 5.40 -5.84
N VAL A 43 -6.82 6.61 -6.42
CA VAL A 43 -6.33 7.85 -5.80
C VAL A 43 -7.20 8.28 -4.61
N ASP A 44 -8.37 7.66 -4.39
CA ASP A 44 -9.16 7.85 -3.18
C ASP A 44 -8.47 7.27 -1.92
N SER A 45 -7.45 6.42 -2.07
CA SER A 45 -6.83 5.70 -0.95
C SER A 45 -5.55 6.34 -0.40
N VAL A 46 -4.95 7.33 -1.08
CA VAL A 46 -3.64 7.89 -0.66
C VAL A 46 -3.73 8.59 0.70
N GLU A 47 -4.82 9.31 0.96
CA GLU A 47 -5.07 9.93 2.27
C GLU A 47 -5.31 8.88 3.37
N GLU A 48 -6.09 7.83 3.07
CA GLU A 48 -6.35 6.72 4.00
C GLU A 48 -5.07 5.96 4.36
N VAL A 49 -4.23 5.72 3.35
CA VAL A 49 -2.94 5.06 3.50
C VAL A 49 -1.96 5.95 4.29
N GLN A 50 -1.98 7.27 4.06
CA GLN A 50 -1.17 8.24 4.81
C GLN A 50 -1.63 8.37 6.27
N GLU A 51 -2.94 8.30 6.54
CA GLU A 51 -3.49 8.24 7.89
C GLU A 51 -3.11 6.96 8.63
N GLN A 52 -3.21 5.80 7.96
CA GLN A 52 -2.79 4.53 8.54
C GLN A 52 -1.30 4.53 8.86
N LEU A 53 -0.47 5.08 7.98
CA LEU A 53 0.97 5.25 8.20
C LEU A 53 1.27 6.15 9.41
N ASN A 54 0.54 7.25 9.57
CA ASN A 54 0.69 8.16 10.70
C ASN A 54 0.26 7.50 12.02
N ARG A 55 -0.78 6.66 11.99
CA ARG A 55 -1.26 5.90 13.16
C ARG A 55 -0.22 4.88 13.65
N ILE A 56 0.36 4.09 12.73
CA ILE A 56 1.41 3.12 13.06
C ILE A 56 2.63 3.81 13.69
N LYS A 57 3.03 4.98 13.16
CA LYS A 57 4.14 5.77 13.72
C LYS A 57 3.87 6.29 15.13
N LEU A 58 2.61 6.58 15.47
CA LEU A 58 2.18 7.07 16.78
C LEU A 58 2.11 5.95 17.83
N GLU A 59 1.71 4.73 17.44
CA GLU A 59 1.63 3.57 18.34
C GLU A 59 3.00 2.95 18.66
N SER A 60 4.03 3.29 17.87
CA SER A 60 5.41 2.82 18.06
C SER A 60 6.31 3.78 18.84
N SER A 61 5.78 4.89 19.37
CA SER A 61 6.44 5.81 20.33
C SER A 61 5.92 5.61 21.74
#